data_AF-A0A2T1HS20-F1
#
_entry.id   AF-A0A2T1HS20-F1
#
_cell.length_a   1.000
_cell.length_b   1.000
_cell.length_c   1.000
_cell.angle_alpha   90.00
_cell.angle_beta   90.00
_cell.angle_gamma   90.00
#
_symmetry.space_group_name_H-M   'P 1'
#
loop_
_entity.id
_entity.type
_entity.pdbx_description
1 polymer ?
#
loop_
_entity_poly.entity_id
_entity_poly.type
_entity_poly.pdbx_seq_one_letter_code
_entity_poly.pdbx_strand_id
1 'polypeptide(L)'
;MREEVSAQPDAEGLSSVLHRNIEALRERRVREERSATVEEKIAAAITRFSGSMAFVYIHLAAVLLWISWNVGLIPGVKAFDPSFVILATAASVEAIFLSTFVLISQNRAAAAADRRADLDLQINLLAEHEVTRLLELTAAIAAKVGVQEAAKPELRELKRDVAPEAVLDRLEDEEDDRP
;
A
#
# COMPACT_ATOMS: atom_id res chain seq x y z
N MET A 1 12.66 7.56 52.15
CA MET A 1 12.58 6.18 51.62
C MET A 1 11.66 6.26 50.41
N ARG A 2 12.22 6.26 49.19
CA ARG A 2 11.46 6.35 47.93
C ARG A 2 11.10 4.93 47.51
N GLU A 3 9.82 4.63 47.34
CA GLU A 3 9.38 3.44 46.62
C GLU A 3 9.29 3.80 45.13
N GLU A 4 10.16 3.19 44.34
CA GLU A 4 10.06 3.17 42.88
C GLU A 4 8.96 2.18 42.49
N VAL A 5 7.79 2.72 42.13
CA VAL A 5 6.78 1.94 41.40
C VAL A 5 7.18 1.94 39.93
N SER A 6 8.05 1.00 39.53
CA SER A 6 8.22 0.64 38.12
C SER A 6 7.15 -0.39 37.75
N ALA A 7 5.94 0.07 37.44
CA ALA A 7 4.95 -0.78 36.79
C ALA A 7 5.36 -0.95 35.31
N GLN A 8 6.03 -2.07 35.00
CA GLN A 8 6.15 -2.51 33.61
C GLN A 8 4.73 -2.79 33.09
N PRO A 9 4.31 -2.24 31.94
CA PRO A 9 3.00 -2.54 31.37
C PRO A 9 2.93 -4.03 31.03
N ASP A 10 1.88 -4.72 31.53
CA ASP A 10 1.69 -6.16 31.42
C ASP A 10 1.76 -6.63 29.95
N ALA A 11 2.84 -7.34 29.60
CA ALA A 11 3.07 -7.90 28.27
C ALA A 11 1.96 -8.88 27.80
N GLU A 12 1.21 -9.47 28.74
CA GLU A 12 0.04 -10.31 28.45
C GLU A 12 -1.16 -9.48 27.94
N GLY A 13 -1.37 -8.26 28.45
CA GLY A 13 -2.46 -7.39 28.03
C GLY A 13 -2.29 -6.93 26.58
N LEU A 14 -1.09 -6.44 26.25
CA LEU A 14 -0.71 -5.99 24.91
C LEU A 14 -0.79 -7.13 23.89
N SER A 15 -0.33 -8.34 24.24
CA SER A 15 -0.39 -9.48 23.34
C SER A 15 -1.82 -9.96 23.07
N SER A 16 -2.73 -9.85 24.06
CA SER A 16 -4.16 -10.18 23.88
C SER A 16 -4.88 -9.15 22.99
N VAL A 17 -4.57 -7.85 23.13
CA VAL A 17 -5.13 -6.77 22.30
C VAL A 17 -4.61 -6.88 20.87
N LEU A 18 -3.30 -7.10 20.70
CA LEU A 18 -2.67 -7.34 19.40
C LEU A 18 -3.27 -8.57 18.71
N HIS A 19 -3.43 -9.69 19.42
CA HIS A 19 -4.06 -10.89 18.85
C HIS A 19 -5.49 -10.63 18.39
N ARG A 20 -6.31 -9.94 19.21
CA ARG A 20 -7.69 -9.57 18.82
C ARG A 20 -7.72 -8.65 17.60
N ASN A 21 -6.82 -7.66 17.54
CA ASN A 21 -6.72 -6.74 16.40
C ASN A 21 -6.26 -7.46 15.13
N ILE A 22 -5.27 -8.35 15.24
CA ILE A 22 -4.79 -9.17 14.12
C ILE A 22 -5.90 -10.08 13.60
N GLU A 23 -6.64 -10.73 14.49
CA GLU A 23 -7.74 -11.61 14.08
C GLU A 23 -8.87 -10.81 13.44
N ALA A 24 -9.23 -9.64 13.98
CA ALA A 24 -10.25 -8.76 13.39
C ALA A 24 -9.87 -8.27 11.98
N LEU A 25 -8.58 -7.93 11.77
CA LEU A 25 -8.06 -7.55 10.45
C LEU A 25 -8.05 -8.73 9.48
N ARG A 26 -7.65 -9.91 9.96
CA ARG A 26 -7.64 -11.15 9.18
C ARG A 26 -9.05 -11.53 8.74
N GLU A 27 -10.02 -11.48 9.65
CA GLU A 27 -11.41 -11.75 9.33
C GLU A 27 -11.99 -10.75 8.32
N ARG A 28 -11.66 -9.45 8.44
CA ARG A 28 -12.06 -8.46 7.41
C ARG A 28 -11.51 -8.82 6.05
N ARG A 29 -10.21 -9.13 5.97
CA ARG A 29 -9.55 -9.50 4.71
C ARG A 29 -10.15 -10.77 4.10
N VAL A 30 -10.44 -11.79 4.92
CA VAL A 30 -11.11 -13.02 4.48
C VAL A 30 -12.54 -12.75 4.00
N ARG A 31 -13.28 -11.83 4.64
CA ARG A 31 -14.62 -11.42 4.19
C ARG A 31 -14.57 -10.72 2.84
N GLU A 32 -13.62 -9.79 2.66
CA GLU A 32 -13.39 -9.09 1.38
C GLU A 32 -13.01 -10.06 0.25
N GLU A 33 -12.11 -11.01 0.52
CA GLU A 33 -11.72 -12.05 -0.44
C GLU A 33 -12.88 -13.01 -0.79
N ARG A 34 -13.79 -13.27 0.16
CA ARG A 34 -14.99 -14.09 -0.07
C ARG A 34 -16.05 -13.34 -0.87
N SER A 35 -16.17 -12.03 -0.69
CA SER A 35 -17.07 -11.18 -1.48
C SER A 35 -16.53 -10.83 -2.87
N ALA A 36 -15.24 -11.08 -3.13
CA ALA A 36 -14.65 -10.79 -4.44
C ALA A 36 -15.33 -11.59 -5.55
N THR A 37 -15.67 -10.89 -6.64
CA THR A 37 -16.31 -11.49 -7.80
C THR A 37 -15.38 -12.49 -8.50
N VAL A 38 -15.94 -13.37 -9.32
CA VAL A 38 -15.14 -14.34 -10.10
C VAL A 38 -14.15 -13.61 -11.01
N GLU A 39 -14.56 -12.48 -11.57
CA GLU A 39 -13.74 -11.61 -12.43
C GLU A 39 -12.55 -11.01 -11.67
N GLU A 40 -12.77 -10.52 -10.44
CA GLU A 40 -11.71 -10.00 -9.58
C GLU A 40 -10.68 -11.08 -9.20
N LYS A 41 -11.15 -12.30 -8.94
CA LYS A 41 -10.28 -13.45 -8.64
C LYS A 41 -9.42 -13.83 -9.84
N ILE A 42 -10.01 -13.85 -11.04
CA ILE A 42 -9.28 -14.13 -12.28
C ILE A 42 -8.26 -13.01 -12.56
N ALA A 43 -8.66 -11.74 -12.45
CA ALA A 43 -7.77 -10.61 -12.64
C ALA A 43 -6.59 -10.65 -11.66
N ALA A 44 -6.83 -10.93 -10.38
CA ALA A 44 -5.77 -11.05 -9.39
C ALA A 44 -4.81 -12.23 -9.69
N ALA A 45 -5.34 -13.36 -10.15
CA ALA A 45 -4.52 -14.50 -10.56
C ALA A 45 -3.65 -14.18 -11.78
N ILE A 46 -4.21 -13.53 -12.80
CA ILE A 46 -3.49 -13.11 -14.00
C ILE A 46 -2.41 -12.09 -13.65
N THR A 47 -2.72 -11.05 -12.88
CA THR A 47 -1.75 -10.06 -12.40
C THR A 47 -0.59 -10.72 -11.65
N ARG A 48 -0.88 -11.66 -10.75
CA ARG A 48 0.17 -12.34 -9.98
C ARG A 48 1.04 -13.24 -10.86
N PHE A 49 0.43 -13.87 -11.86
CA PHE A 49 1.13 -14.74 -12.79
C PHE A 49 2.01 -13.94 -13.77
N SER A 50 1.47 -12.90 -14.40
CA SER A 50 2.19 -12.06 -15.35
C SER A 50 3.35 -11.28 -14.72
N GLY A 51 3.25 -10.93 -13.43
CA GLY A 51 4.33 -10.30 -12.66
C GLY A 51 5.43 -11.25 -12.18
N SER A 52 5.37 -12.56 -12.48
CA SER A 52 6.33 -13.56 -12.00
C SER A 52 7.40 -13.91 -13.03
N MET A 53 8.62 -14.18 -12.58
CA MET A 53 9.69 -14.72 -13.43
C MET A 53 9.34 -16.09 -14.05
N ALA A 54 8.46 -16.86 -13.40
CA ALA A 54 7.99 -18.13 -13.95
C ALA A 54 7.25 -17.95 -15.29
N PHE A 55 6.49 -16.87 -15.43
CA PHE A 55 5.81 -16.54 -16.68
C PHE A 55 6.81 -16.31 -17.82
N VAL A 56 7.88 -15.55 -17.55
CA VAL A 56 8.94 -15.27 -18.52
C VAL A 56 9.59 -16.56 -19.02
N TYR A 57 9.92 -17.49 -18.11
CA TYR A 57 10.55 -18.76 -18.49
C TYR A 57 9.61 -19.67 -19.30
N ILE A 58 8.33 -19.75 -18.91
CA ILE A 58 7.32 -20.52 -19.66
C ILE A 58 7.16 -19.94 -21.07
N HIS A 59 7.05 -18.62 -21.19
CA HIS A 59 6.87 -17.95 -22.48
C HIS A 59 8.10 -18.11 -23.37
N LEU A 60 9.31 -17.98 -22.80
CA LEU A 60 10.56 -18.23 -23.51
C LEU A 60 10.64 -19.68 -24.00
N ALA A 61 10.33 -20.65 -23.15
CA ALA A 61 10.34 -22.06 -23.52
C ALA A 61 9.31 -22.37 -24.63
N ALA A 62 8.11 -21.78 -24.56
CA ALA A 62 7.09 -21.93 -25.58
C ALA A 62 7.54 -21.38 -26.94
N VAL A 63 8.13 -20.18 -26.97
CA VAL A 63 8.67 -19.57 -28.19
C VAL A 63 9.81 -20.41 -28.77
N LEU A 64 10.77 -20.85 -27.93
CA LEU A 64 11.87 -21.70 -28.38
C LEU A 64 11.40 -23.05 -28.91
N LEU A 65 10.39 -23.66 -28.27
CA LEU A 65 9.79 -24.90 -28.73
C LEU A 65 9.09 -24.70 -30.09
N TRP A 66 8.37 -23.60 -30.27
CA TRP A 66 7.72 -23.25 -31.53
C TRP A 66 8.74 -23.04 -32.66
N ILE A 67 9.82 -22.31 -32.39
CA ILE A 67 10.91 -22.12 -33.35
C ILE A 67 11.55 -23.46 -33.70
N SER A 68 11.84 -24.29 -32.69
CA SER A 68 12.47 -25.60 -32.91
C SER A 68 11.63 -26.52 -33.79
N TRP A 69 10.31 -26.54 -33.59
CA TRP A 69 9.38 -27.25 -34.47
C TRP A 69 9.47 -26.72 -35.90
N ASN A 70 9.36 -25.41 -36.10
CA ASN A 70 9.20 -24.82 -37.44
C ASN A 70 10.50 -24.71 -38.25
N VAL A 71 11.67 -24.75 -37.60
CA VAL A 71 12.98 -24.82 -38.27
C VAL A 71 13.32 -26.24 -38.75
N GLY A 72 12.49 -27.24 -38.43
CA GLY A 72 12.68 -28.62 -38.88
C GLY A 72 13.72 -29.39 -38.08
N LEU A 73 14.00 -28.98 -36.84
CA LEU A 73 14.84 -29.73 -35.89
C LEU A 73 14.20 -31.06 -35.45
N ILE A 74 12.91 -31.25 -35.72
CA ILE A 74 12.15 -32.45 -35.38
C ILE A 74 11.97 -33.30 -36.66
N PRO A 75 12.67 -34.44 -36.79
CA PRO A 75 12.56 -35.31 -37.97
C PRO A 75 11.12 -35.81 -38.16
N GLY A 76 10.58 -35.66 -39.37
CA GLY A 76 9.26 -36.19 -39.74
C GLY A 76 8.06 -35.28 -39.48
N VAL A 77 8.26 -34.08 -38.90
CA VAL A 77 7.17 -33.12 -38.68
C VAL A 77 7.27 -31.97 -39.69
N LYS A 78 6.18 -31.70 -40.42
CA LYS A 78 6.11 -30.59 -41.37
C LYS A 78 6.05 -29.26 -40.60
N ALA A 79 6.77 -28.25 -41.10
CA ALA A 79 6.70 -26.89 -40.56
C ALA A 79 5.25 -26.38 -40.62
N PHE A 80 4.71 -26.02 -39.46
CA PHE A 80 3.32 -25.58 -39.27
C PHE A 80 3.16 -24.08 -39.57
N ASP A 81 4.13 -23.27 -39.17
CA ASP A 81 4.21 -21.81 -39.30
C ASP A 81 5.57 -21.39 -39.87
N PRO A 82 5.84 -21.65 -41.18
CA PRO A 82 7.16 -21.43 -41.78
C PRO A 82 7.58 -19.96 -41.85
N SER A 83 6.62 -19.03 -41.87
CA SER A 83 6.85 -17.57 -41.90
C SER A 83 6.81 -16.92 -40.52
N PHE A 84 6.54 -17.70 -39.46
CA PHE A 84 6.33 -17.22 -38.09
C PHE A 84 5.22 -16.18 -37.92
N VAL A 85 4.33 -16.04 -38.91
CA VAL A 85 3.25 -15.04 -38.87
C VAL A 85 2.20 -15.42 -37.83
N ILE A 86 1.91 -16.71 -37.65
CA ILE A 86 0.95 -17.18 -36.65
C ILE A 86 1.51 -16.91 -35.25
N LEU A 87 2.78 -17.23 -35.00
CA LEU A 87 3.47 -16.93 -33.74
C LEU A 87 3.43 -15.43 -33.44
N ALA A 88 3.83 -14.59 -34.40
CA ALA A 88 3.88 -13.14 -34.21
C ALA A 88 2.48 -12.55 -33.94
N THR A 89 1.45 -13.02 -34.64
CA THR A 89 0.08 -12.57 -34.44
C THR A 89 -0.44 -12.97 -33.07
N ALA A 90 -0.23 -14.22 -32.65
CA ALA A 90 -0.65 -14.71 -31.34
C ALA A 90 0.07 -13.96 -30.20
N ALA A 91 1.38 -13.78 -30.30
CA ALA A 91 2.17 -13.03 -29.32
C ALA A 91 1.73 -11.55 -29.22
N SER A 92 1.37 -10.93 -30.35
CA SER A 92 0.87 -9.55 -30.37
C SER A 92 -0.47 -9.40 -29.65
N VAL A 93 -1.39 -10.32 -29.88
CA VAL A 93 -2.69 -10.35 -29.17
C VAL A 93 -2.47 -10.58 -27.68
N GLU A 94 -1.64 -11.55 -27.31
CA GLU A 94 -1.29 -11.82 -25.91
C GLU A 94 -0.67 -10.61 -25.22
N ALA A 95 0.25 -9.90 -25.88
CA ALA A 95 0.89 -8.70 -25.35
C ALA A 95 -0.12 -7.57 -25.07
N ILE A 96 -1.13 -7.38 -25.93
CA ILE A 96 -2.22 -6.41 -25.69
C ILE A 96 -2.98 -6.77 -24.41
N PHE A 97 -3.42 -8.02 -24.27
CA PHE A 97 -4.13 -8.47 -23.07
C PHE A 97 -3.27 -8.29 -21.80
N LEU A 98 -2.00 -8.71 -21.84
CA LEU A 98 -1.09 -8.54 -20.71
C LEU A 98 -0.89 -7.08 -20.33
N SER A 99 -0.69 -6.20 -21.33
CA SER A 99 -0.54 -4.76 -21.10
C SER A 99 -1.78 -4.17 -20.43
N THR A 100 -2.99 -4.54 -20.89
CA THR A 100 -4.24 -4.11 -20.26
C THR A 100 -4.36 -4.62 -18.82
N PHE A 101 -4.03 -5.88 -18.54
CA PHE A 101 -4.06 -6.41 -17.17
C PHE A 101 -3.03 -5.74 -16.26
N VAL A 102 -1.85 -5.43 -16.77
CA VAL A 102 -0.82 -4.67 -16.05
C VAL A 102 -1.34 -3.26 -15.75
N LEU A 103 -1.93 -2.57 -16.72
CA LEU A 103 -2.50 -1.23 -16.53
C LEU A 103 -3.63 -1.22 -15.49
N ILE A 104 -4.54 -2.19 -15.54
CA ILE A 104 -5.61 -2.34 -14.54
C ILE A 104 -5.00 -2.55 -13.14
N SER A 105 -3.97 -3.39 -13.04
CA SER A 105 -3.28 -3.61 -11.76
C SER A 105 -2.55 -2.36 -11.27
N GLN A 106 -1.94 -1.60 -12.17
CA GLN A 106 -1.27 -0.34 -11.85
C GLN A 106 -2.27 0.70 -11.36
N ASN A 107 -3.39 0.87 -12.04
CA ASN A 107 -4.46 1.78 -11.62
C ASN A 107 -5.00 1.42 -10.23
N ARG A 108 -5.22 0.12 -9.96
CA ARG A 108 -5.65 -0.35 -8.65
C ARG A 108 -4.60 -0.10 -7.55
N ALA A 109 -3.32 -0.28 -7.87
CA ALA A 109 -2.23 -0.01 -6.95
C ALA A 109 -2.08 1.50 -6.66
N ALA A 110 -2.23 2.35 -7.68
CA ALA A 110 -2.23 3.80 -7.54
C ALA A 110 -3.38 4.27 -6.64
N ALA A 111 -4.62 3.86 -6.91
CA ALA A 111 -5.78 4.20 -6.08
C ALA A 111 -5.69 3.67 -4.63
N ALA A 112 -4.91 2.62 -4.38
CA ALA A 112 -4.62 2.14 -3.04
C ALA A 112 -3.49 2.94 -2.36
N ALA A 113 -2.52 3.44 -3.14
CA ALA A 113 -1.45 4.30 -2.65
C ALA A 113 -1.98 5.69 -2.29
N ASP A 114 -2.84 6.27 -3.13
CA ASP A 114 -3.46 7.58 -2.88
C ASP A 114 -4.26 7.57 -1.57
N ARG A 115 -5.16 6.59 -1.40
CA ARG A 115 -5.90 6.42 -0.14
C ARG A 115 -5.02 6.23 1.09
N ARG A 116 -3.84 5.63 0.95
CA ARG A 116 -2.88 5.52 2.06
C ARG A 116 -2.22 6.85 2.37
N ALA A 117 -1.85 7.61 1.34
CA ALA A 117 -1.29 8.95 1.50
C ALA A 117 -2.27 9.88 2.22
N ASP A 118 -3.57 9.83 1.87
CA ASP A 118 -4.60 10.64 2.53
C ASP A 118 -4.76 10.27 4.02
N LEU A 119 -4.78 8.97 4.33
CA LEU A 119 -4.85 8.50 5.71
C LEU A 119 -3.59 8.86 6.50
N ASP A 120 -2.41 8.73 5.91
CA ASP A 120 -1.14 9.09 6.54
C ASP A 120 -1.09 10.60 6.82
N LEU A 121 -1.62 11.43 5.91
CA LEU A 121 -1.76 12.88 6.12
C LEU A 121 -2.70 13.18 7.29
N GLN A 122 -3.88 12.56 7.33
CA GLN A 122 -4.83 12.73 8.44
C GLN A 122 -4.24 12.30 9.79
N ILE A 123 -3.55 11.16 9.83
CA ILE A 123 -2.88 10.67 11.04
C ILE A 123 -1.80 11.65 11.49
N ASN A 124 -0.99 12.18 10.57
CA ASN A 124 0.05 13.16 10.91
C ASN A 124 -0.56 14.45 11.47
N LEU A 125 -1.62 14.97 10.86
CA LEU A 125 -2.32 16.18 11.34
C LEU A 125 -2.94 15.97 12.72
N LEU A 126 -3.54 14.79 12.97
CA LEU A 126 -4.06 14.43 14.28
C LEU A 126 -2.93 14.29 15.32
N ALA A 127 -1.83 13.63 14.97
CA ALA A 127 -0.67 13.48 15.84
C ALA A 127 -0.07 14.85 16.19
N GLU A 128 0.02 15.76 15.23
CA GLU A 128 0.48 17.12 15.45
C GLU A 128 -0.44 17.90 16.39
N HIS A 129 -1.76 17.79 16.23
CA HIS A 129 -2.74 18.33 17.18
C HIS A 129 -2.52 17.80 18.61
N GLU A 130 -2.37 16.48 18.76
CA GLU A 130 -2.16 15.84 20.05
C GLU A 130 -0.83 16.27 20.69
N VAL A 131 0.25 16.38 19.91
CA VAL A 131 1.56 16.86 20.38
C VAL A 131 1.46 18.31 20.86
N THR A 132 0.81 19.19 20.09
CA THR A 132 0.61 20.59 20.51
C THR A 132 -0.19 20.66 21.81
N ARG A 133 -1.24 19.85 21.94
CA ARG A 133 -2.04 19.78 23.17
C ARG A 133 -1.24 19.23 24.37
N LEU A 134 -0.40 18.23 24.15
CA LEU A 134 0.51 17.72 25.17
C LEU A 134 1.55 18.78 25.58
N LEU A 135 2.08 19.55 24.62
CA LEU A 135 2.99 20.66 24.88
C LEU A 135 2.32 21.75 25.71
N GLU A 136 1.06 22.08 25.43
CA GLU A 136 0.26 23.02 26.21
C GLU A 136 0.08 22.58 27.66
N LEU A 137 -0.36 21.32 27.85
CA LEU A 137 -0.56 20.74 29.18
C LEU A 137 0.76 20.67 29.95
N THR A 138 1.85 20.25 29.30
CA THR A 138 3.18 20.16 29.91
C THR A 138 3.71 21.53 30.31
N ALA A 139 3.53 22.54 29.47
CA ALA A 139 3.89 23.92 29.80
C ALA A 139 3.08 24.47 30.98
N ALA A 140 1.77 24.16 31.07
CA ALA A 140 0.93 24.55 32.19
C ALA A 140 1.39 23.90 33.51
N ILE A 141 1.78 22.63 33.47
CA ILE A 141 2.36 21.93 34.62
C ILE A 141 3.71 22.54 35.01
N ALA A 142 4.60 22.76 34.04
CA ALA A 142 5.92 23.35 34.27
C ALA A 142 5.82 24.74 34.94
N ALA A 143 4.88 25.58 34.49
CA ALA A 143 4.60 26.87 35.11
C ALA A 143 4.14 26.72 36.57
N LYS A 144 3.28 25.74 36.87
CA LYS A 144 2.78 25.48 38.23
C LYS A 144 3.87 24.95 39.18
N VAL A 145 4.85 24.22 38.65
CA VAL A 145 5.97 23.65 39.42
C VAL A 145 7.16 24.63 39.52
N GLY A 146 7.10 25.79 38.86
CA GLY A 146 8.14 26.82 38.92
C GLY A 146 9.36 26.54 38.04
N VAL A 147 9.19 25.73 36.99
CA VAL A 147 10.25 25.40 36.04
C VAL A 147 10.42 26.57 35.04
N GLN A 148 11.57 27.25 35.10
CA GLN A 148 11.91 28.42 34.27
C GLN A 148 11.91 28.13 32.76
N GLU A 149 12.07 26.86 32.36
CA GLU A 149 12.02 26.41 30.96
C GLU A 149 10.72 26.78 30.25
N ALA A 150 9.59 26.87 30.97
CA ALA A 150 8.27 27.21 30.40
C ALA A 150 8.17 28.66 29.89
N ALA A 151 9.10 29.54 30.28
CA ALA A 151 9.14 30.94 29.85
C ALA A 151 10.01 31.18 28.61
N LYS A 152 10.70 30.14 28.11
CA LYS A 152 11.60 30.28 26.98
C LYS A 152 10.83 30.58 25.68
N PRO A 153 11.33 31.49 24.83
CA PRO A 153 10.67 31.85 23.57
C PRO A 153 10.58 30.67 22.59
N GLU A 154 11.52 29.72 22.62
CA GLU A 154 11.51 28.53 21.75
C GLU A 154 10.24 27.66 21.95
N LEU A 155 9.74 27.57 23.19
CA LEU A 155 8.52 26.82 23.54
C LEU A 155 7.22 27.52 23.10
N ARG A 156 7.25 28.85 22.92
CA ARG A 156 6.14 29.63 22.37
C ARG A 156 6.05 29.51 20.87
N GLU A 157 7.20 29.36 20.19
CA GLU A 157 7.28 29.17 18.75
C GLU A 157 6.71 27.79 18.37
N LEU A 158 7.10 26.74 19.09
CA LEU A 158 6.60 25.37 18.89
C LEU A 158 5.08 25.19 19.13
N LYS A 159 4.44 26.09 19.88
CA LYS A 159 2.98 26.11 20.08
C LYS A 159 2.21 26.85 18.99
N ARG A 160 2.92 27.66 18.20
CA ARG A 160 2.31 28.56 17.21
C ARG A 160 2.13 27.86 15.86
N ASP A 161 2.90 26.80 15.63
CA ASP A 161 2.85 26.05 14.39
C ASP A 161 1.83 24.93 14.49
N VAL A 162 0.85 25.02 13.59
CA VAL A 162 -0.18 24.05 13.22
C VAL A 162 -1.51 24.19 13.97
N ALA A 163 -2.43 24.86 13.27
CA ALA A 163 -3.86 24.61 13.36
C ALA A 163 -4.19 23.55 12.29
N PRO A 164 -4.33 22.25 12.67
CA PRO A 164 -4.61 21.18 11.72
C PRO A 164 -5.88 21.45 10.91
N GLU A 165 -6.87 22.10 11.51
CA GLU A 165 -8.13 22.47 10.87
C GLU A 165 -7.89 23.41 9.68
N ALA A 166 -6.97 24.37 9.81
CA ALA A 166 -6.64 25.29 8.73
C ALA A 166 -5.90 24.63 7.56
N VAL A 167 -5.26 23.47 7.80
CA VAL A 167 -4.60 22.68 6.75
C VAL A 167 -5.61 21.74 6.09
N LEU A 168 -6.52 21.15 6.86
CA LEU A 168 -7.61 20.31 6.33
C LEU A 168 -8.58 21.11 5.46
N ASP A 169 -9.02 22.29 5.92
CA ASP A 169 -9.90 23.18 5.16
C ASP A 169 -9.29 23.57 3.79
N ARG A 170 -7.97 23.77 3.75
CA ARG A 170 -7.23 24.05 2.50
C ARG A 170 -7.19 22.86 1.54
N LEU A 171 -7.14 21.65 2.06
CA LEU A 171 -7.07 20.42 1.25
C LEU A 171 -8.44 20.04 0.69
N GLU A 172 -9.52 20.24 1.46
CA GLU A 172 -10.89 20.06 0.99
C GLU A 172 -11.26 21.08 -0.10
N ASP A 173 -10.87 22.35 0.06
CA ASP A 173 -11.06 23.39 -0.96
C ASP A 173 -10.31 23.08 -2.29
N GLU A 174 -9.16 22.41 -2.23
CA GLU A 174 -8.39 21.99 -3.41
C GLU A 174 -8.90 20.69 -4.07
N GLU A 175 -9.72 19.89 -3.37
CA GLU A 175 -10.37 18.70 -3.93
C GLU A 175 -11.66 19.04 -4.69
N ASP A 176 -12.44 20.00 -4.22
CA ASP A 176 -13.70 20.42 -4.85
C ASP A 176 -13.51 21.21 -6.16
N ASP A 177 -12.29 21.72 -6.40
CA ASP A 177 -11.93 22.52 -7.59
C ASP A 177 -11.22 21.70 -8.70
N ARG A 178 -11.12 20.37 -8.56
CA ARG A 178 -10.59 19.49 -9.62
C ARG A 178 -11.68 19.18 -10.68
N PRO A 179 -11.45 19.49 -11.97
CA PRO A 179 -12.44 19.34 -13.03
C PRO A 179 -12.77 17.89 -13.42
#